data_AF-A0A969QDI8-F1
#
_entry.id   AF-A0A969QDI8-F1
#
_cell.length_a   1.000
_cell.length_b   1.000
_cell.length_c   1.000
_cell.angle_alpha   90.00
_cell.angle_beta   90.00
_cell.angle_gamma   90.00
#
_symmetry.space_group_name_H-M   'P 1'
#
loop_
_entity.id
_entity.type
_entity.pdbx_description
1 polymer ?
#
loop_
_entity_poly.entity_id
_entity_poly.type
_entity_poly.pdbx_seq_one_letter_code
_entity_poly.pdbx_strand_id
1 'polypeptide(L)'
;MKINLLAIPTILSSLLSISAFPASATEIRCGWLHNPTPANWYLTDKDGQWTIGVQGGYQASGIDNIPQMNEKEYVKTNVGSYGYGCACLEVTVDRKKQRITLINGGEQLPLKTCREDPKLPKN
;
A
#
# COMPACT_ATOMS: atom_id res chain seq x y z
N MET A 1 34.32 -29.66 62.11
CA MET A 1 33.34 -29.87 61.02
C MET A 1 33.85 -29.16 59.77
N LYS A 2 34.10 -29.90 58.68
CA LYS A 2 34.52 -29.35 57.38
C LYS A 2 33.25 -29.11 56.53
N ILE A 3 33.05 -27.89 56.05
CA ILE A 3 31.99 -27.55 55.11
C ILE A 3 32.61 -27.55 53.71
N ASN A 4 32.21 -28.51 52.88
CA ASN A 4 32.60 -28.53 51.47
C ASN A 4 31.71 -27.54 50.70
N LEU A 5 32.28 -26.46 50.18
CA LEU A 5 31.64 -25.63 49.17
C LEU A 5 31.82 -26.29 47.80
N LEU A 6 30.75 -26.86 47.26
CA LEU A 6 30.66 -27.16 45.83
C LEU A 6 30.29 -25.86 45.09
N ALA A 7 31.23 -25.33 44.31
CA ALA A 7 30.98 -24.23 43.40
C ALA A 7 30.15 -24.75 42.20
N ILE A 8 28.95 -24.20 42.01
CA ILE A 8 28.09 -24.48 40.85
C ILE A 8 28.37 -23.38 39.82
N PRO A 9 28.90 -23.68 38.62
CA PRO A 9 29.05 -22.69 37.58
C PRO A 9 27.68 -22.38 36.97
N THR A 10 27.13 -21.20 37.26
CA THR A 10 25.95 -20.67 36.58
C THR A 10 26.32 -20.28 35.15
N ILE A 11 26.01 -21.16 34.19
CA ILE A 11 26.14 -20.86 32.76
C ILE A 11 25.01 -19.89 32.39
N LEU A 12 25.34 -18.60 32.27
CA LEU A 12 24.42 -17.55 31.83
C LEU A 12 24.22 -17.66 30.31
N SER A 13 23.27 -18.51 29.90
CA SER A 13 22.89 -18.67 28.49
C SER A 13 22.17 -17.40 28.00
N SER A 14 22.88 -16.56 27.25
CA SER A 14 22.33 -15.33 26.68
C SER A 14 21.46 -15.69 25.47
N LEU A 15 20.14 -15.64 25.66
CA LEU A 15 19.16 -15.76 24.58
C LEU A 15 19.25 -14.53 23.66
N LEU A 16 19.92 -14.67 22.51
CA LEU A 16 19.84 -13.68 21.43
C LEU A 16 18.39 -13.57 20.95
N SER A 17 17.72 -12.48 21.32
CA SER A 17 16.38 -12.16 20.82
C SER A 17 16.51 -11.56 19.43
N ILE A 18 16.27 -12.39 18.40
CA ILE A 18 16.18 -11.92 17.00
C ILE A 18 14.88 -11.11 16.88
N SER A 19 15.01 -9.80 16.79
CA SER A 19 13.89 -8.90 16.49
C SER A 19 13.60 -9.01 14.99
N ALA A 20 12.53 -9.73 14.64
CA ALA A 20 12.04 -9.76 13.27
C ALA A 20 11.40 -8.40 12.94
N PHE A 21 12.07 -7.58 12.13
CA PHE A 21 11.44 -6.40 11.56
C PHE A 21 10.41 -6.84 10.50
N PRO A 22 9.21 -6.26 10.47
CA PRO A 22 8.28 -6.54 9.39
C PRO A 22 8.89 -6.07 8.07
N ALA A 23 9.31 -7.01 7.23
CA ALA A 23 9.64 -6.72 5.85
C ALA A 23 8.37 -6.20 5.17
N SER A 24 8.42 -4.98 4.64
CA SER A 24 7.30 -4.45 3.87
C SER A 24 7.30 -5.14 2.52
N ALA A 25 6.43 -6.13 2.35
CA ALA A 25 6.34 -6.91 1.14
C ALA A 25 5.65 -6.10 0.04
N THR A 26 6.12 -6.28 -1.19
CA THR A 26 5.42 -5.84 -2.39
C THR A 26 4.18 -6.70 -2.60
N GLU A 27 3.05 -6.08 -2.92
CA GLU A 27 1.78 -6.73 -3.20
C GLU A 27 1.05 -6.04 -4.36
N ILE A 28 0.17 -6.78 -5.04
CA ILE A 28 -0.68 -6.24 -6.10
C ILE A 28 -2.02 -5.80 -5.49
N ARG A 29 -2.41 -4.55 -5.75
CA ARG A 29 -3.72 -4.03 -5.36
C ARG A 29 -4.47 -3.53 -6.59
N CYS A 30 -5.69 -4.04 -6.77
CA CYS A 30 -6.53 -3.74 -7.91
C CYS A 30 -7.84 -3.10 -7.47
N GLY A 31 -8.23 -2.03 -8.13
CA GLY A 31 -9.46 -1.33 -7.79
C GLY A 31 -9.61 0.00 -8.51
N TRP A 32 -10.45 0.84 -7.94
CA TRP A 32 -10.68 2.19 -8.43
C TRP A 32 -9.49 3.08 -8.11
N LEU A 33 -8.86 3.64 -9.15
CA LEU A 33 -7.77 4.59 -9.02
C LEU A 33 -8.29 6.01 -9.26
N HIS A 34 -8.27 6.84 -8.23
CA HIS A 34 -8.81 8.19 -8.24
C HIS A 34 -7.71 9.24 -8.25
N ASN A 35 -7.86 10.24 -9.12
CA ASN A 35 -7.10 11.49 -9.13
C ASN A 35 -8.08 12.67 -9.28
N PRO A 36 -8.80 13.05 -8.20
CA PRO A 36 -9.90 14.02 -8.31
C PRO A 36 -9.41 15.48 -8.44
N THR A 37 -8.16 15.75 -8.05
CA THR A 37 -7.55 17.08 -8.01
C THR A 37 -6.01 16.96 -8.03
N PRO A 38 -5.26 18.06 -8.27
CA PRO A 38 -3.81 18.01 -8.32
C PRO A 38 -3.18 17.43 -7.05
N ALA A 39 -2.21 16.52 -7.20
CA ALA A 39 -1.48 15.84 -6.13
C ALA A 39 -2.31 14.98 -5.16
N ASN A 40 -3.60 14.75 -5.44
CA ASN A 40 -4.44 13.85 -4.66
C ASN A 40 -4.62 12.52 -5.41
N TRP A 41 -4.19 11.41 -4.81
CA TRP A 41 -4.29 10.08 -5.39
C TRP A 41 -4.75 9.07 -4.35
N TYR A 42 -5.69 8.21 -4.76
CA TYR A 42 -6.24 7.15 -3.93
C TYR A 42 -6.48 5.90 -4.75
N LEU A 43 -6.29 4.73 -4.14
CA LEU A 43 -6.71 3.44 -4.69
C LEU A 43 -7.75 2.83 -3.75
N THR A 44 -8.94 2.56 -4.25
CA THR A 44 -9.99 1.89 -3.48
C THR A 44 -10.16 0.47 -3.99
N ASP A 45 -9.75 -0.51 -3.18
CA ASP A 45 -9.92 -1.94 -3.44
C ASP A 45 -10.91 -2.57 -2.45
N LYS A 46 -11.00 -3.91 -2.44
CA LYS A 46 -11.86 -4.67 -1.52
C LYS A 46 -11.51 -4.48 -0.03
N ASP A 47 -10.30 -4.03 0.28
CA ASP A 47 -9.82 -3.85 1.65
C ASP A 47 -10.04 -2.41 2.14
N GLY A 48 -10.47 -1.50 1.26
CA GLY A 48 -10.78 -0.12 1.57
C GLY A 48 -10.04 0.87 0.67
N GLN A 49 -10.02 2.12 1.11
CA GLN A 49 -9.32 3.20 0.42
C GLN A 49 -7.89 3.34 0.95
N TRP A 50 -6.93 3.27 0.04
CA TRP A 50 -5.51 3.49 0.26
C TRP A 50 -5.15 4.89 -0.18
N THR A 51 -4.57 5.67 0.74
CA THR A 51 -4.01 6.99 0.39
C THR A 51 -2.67 6.80 -0.33
N ILE A 52 -2.55 7.36 -1.53
CA ILE A 52 -1.29 7.45 -2.28
C ILE A 52 -0.70 8.84 -2.13
N GLY A 53 -1.50 9.88 -2.31
CA GLY A 53 -1.06 11.27 -2.27
C GLY A 53 -2.15 12.21 -1.76
N VAL A 54 -1.75 13.21 -0.98
CA VAL A 54 -2.60 14.32 -0.55
C VAL A 54 -1.88 15.63 -0.83
N GLN A 55 -2.58 16.59 -1.44
CA GLN A 55 -2.03 17.90 -1.77
C GLN A 55 -1.49 18.61 -0.52
N GLY A 56 -0.23 19.08 -0.60
CA GLY A 56 0.45 19.74 0.51
C GLY A 56 0.83 18.82 1.67
N GLY A 57 0.68 17.50 1.52
CA GLY A 57 0.88 16.52 2.57
C GLY A 57 1.63 15.27 2.10
N TYR A 58 1.17 14.11 2.58
CA TYR A 58 1.78 12.82 2.30
C TYR A 58 1.79 12.49 0.81
N GLN A 59 2.89 11.95 0.32
CA GLN A 59 3.04 11.42 -1.04
C GLN A 59 3.82 10.11 -0.98
N ALA A 60 3.32 9.08 -1.66
CA ALA A 60 4.01 7.82 -1.83
C ALA A 60 5.26 7.99 -2.71
N SER A 61 6.29 7.20 -2.46
CA SER A 61 7.42 7.08 -3.39
C SER A 61 6.97 6.41 -4.69
N GLY A 62 7.57 6.79 -5.82
CA GLY A 62 7.27 6.17 -7.12
C GLY A 62 5.92 6.56 -7.71
N ILE A 63 5.34 7.69 -7.30
CA ILE A 63 4.04 8.16 -7.83
C ILE A 63 4.05 8.35 -9.35
N ASP A 64 5.21 8.64 -9.94
CA ASP A 64 5.41 8.76 -11.38
C ASP A 64 5.29 7.41 -12.12
N ASN A 65 5.29 6.28 -11.38
CA ASN A 65 5.10 4.94 -11.92
C ASN A 65 3.62 4.54 -12.00
N ILE A 66 2.69 5.42 -11.60
CA ILE A 66 1.26 5.21 -11.84
C ILE A 66 1.02 5.11 -13.36
N PRO A 67 0.25 4.12 -13.83
CA PRO A 67 0.00 3.96 -15.26
C PRO A 67 -0.67 5.19 -15.87
N GLN A 68 -0.24 5.56 -17.07
CA GLN A 68 -0.93 6.57 -17.84
C GLN A 68 -2.34 6.09 -18.21
N MET A 69 -3.35 6.91 -17.88
CA MET A 69 -4.74 6.54 -18.10
C MET A 69 -5.19 6.92 -19.51
N ASN A 70 -5.69 5.93 -20.25
CA ASN A 70 -6.42 6.11 -21.50
C ASN A 70 -7.76 6.81 -21.22
N GLU A 71 -8.01 7.92 -21.91
CA GLU A 71 -9.21 8.73 -21.72
C GLU A 71 -10.52 7.99 -22.01
N LYS A 72 -10.52 6.95 -22.85
CA LYS A 72 -11.72 6.15 -23.13
C LYS A 72 -12.13 5.25 -21.96
N GLU A 73 -11.16 4.90 -21.13
CA GLU A 73 -11.31 4.04 -19.95
C GLU A 73 -11.07 4.83 -18.65
N TYR A 74 -11.39 6.13 -18.70
CA TYR A 74 -11.24 7.06 -17.58
C TYR A 74 -12.44 8.00 -17.52
N VAL A 75 -13.00 8.17 -16.34
CA VAL A 75 -14.15 9.05 -16.12
C VAL A 75 -13.64 10.38 -15.56
N LYS A 76 -13.69 11.44 -16.38
CA LYS A 76 -13.39 12.80 -15.94
C LYS A 76 -14.55 13.33 -15.10
N THR A 77 -14.28 13.75 -13.87
CA THR A 77 -15.30 14.23 -12.93
C THR A 77 -15.12 15.69 -12.53
N ASN A 78 -14.00 16.29 -12.92
CA ASN A 78 -13.66 17.67 -12.61
C ASN A 78 -12.97 18.35 -13.80
N VAL A 79 -12.62 19.63 -13.67
CA VAL A 79 -11.91 20.39 -14.70
C VAL A 79 -10.58 19.73 -15.09
N GLY A 80 -10.20 19.83 -16.37
CA GLY A 80 -8.95 19.26 -16.87
C GLY A 80 -8.99 17.74 -17.02
N SER A 81 -7.94 17.06 -16.56
CA SER A 81 -7.74 15.61 -16.69
C SER A 81 -8.09 14.82 -15.41
N TYR A 82 -8.73 15.46 -14.43
CA TYR A 82 -9.02 14.85 -13.12
C TYR A 82 -10.27 13.97 -13.14
N GLY A 83 -10.22 12.86 -12.41
CA GLY A 83 -11.25 11.83 -12.47
C GLY A 83 -10.85 10.52 -11.80
N TYR A 84 -11.32 9.41 -12.36
CA TYR A 84 -10.98 8.07 -11.90
C TYR A 84 -11.00 7.03 -13.02
N GLY A 85 -10.30 5.91 -12.80
CA GLY A 85 -10.36 4.74 -13.65
C GLY A 85 -10.18 3.44 -12.86
N CYS A 86 -10.01 2.32 -13.56
CA CYS A 86 -9.73 1.02 -12.97
C CYS A 86 -8.25 0.67 -13.20
N ALA A 87 -7.54 0.16 -12.19
CA ALA A 87 -6.12 -0.18 -12.32
C ALA A 87 -5.69 -1.26 -11.31
N CYS A 88 -4.59 -1.93 -11.62
CA CYS A 88 -3.80 -2.71 -10.66
C CYS A 88 -2.44 -2.03 -10.46
N LEU A 89 -2.03 -1.85 -9.20
CA LEU A 89 -0.73 -1.30 -8.84
C LEU A 89 0.11 -2.35 -8.08
N GLU A 90 1.40 -2.40 -8.39
CA GLU A 90 2.40 -3.13 -7.63
C GLU A 90 2.99 -2.21 -6.56
N VAL A 91 2.70 -2.50 -5.30
CA VAL A 91 2.88 -1.53 -4.21
C VAL A 91 3.46 -2.14 -2.94
N THR A 92 4.07 -1.28 -2.13
CA THR A 92 4.28 -1.53 -0.71
C THR A 92 3.30 -0.67 0.09
N VAL A 93 2.79 -1.17 1.22
CA VAL A 93 1.78 -0.45 2.03
C VAL A 93 2.11 -0.33 3.51
N ASP A 94 1.65 0.75 4.13
CA ASP A 94 1.47 0.88 5.58
C ASP A 94 0.00 0.59 5.91
N ARG A 95 -0.28 -0.64 6.35
CA ARG A 95 -1.65 -1.09 6.67
C ARG A 95 -2.25 -0.37 7.87
N LYS A 96 -1.41 0.06 8.84
CA LYS A 96 -1.89 0.78 10.04
C LYS A 96 -2.43 2.16 9.68
N LYS A 97 -1.83 2.79 8.67
CA LYS A 97 -2.25 4.11 8.17
C LYS A 97 -3.12 4.08 6.92
N GLN A 98 -3.39 2.89 6.36
CA GLN A 98 -4.07 2.71 5.06
C GLN A 98 -3.42 3.56 3.96
N ARG A 99 -2.10 3.40 3.80
CA ARG A 99 -1.29 4.14 2.82
C ARG A 99 -0.53 3.21 1.92
N ILE A 100 -0.45 3.55 0.64
CA ILE A 100 0.57 3.03 -0.25
C ILE A 100 1.83 3.85 0.00
N THR A 101 2.95 3.19 0.28
CA THR A 101 4.24 3.83 0.62
C THR A 101 5.22 3.84 -0.54
N LEU A 102 5.12 2.88 -1.45
CA LEU A 102 5.92 2.78 -2.67
C LEU A 102 5.05 2.22 -3.79
N ILE A 103 5.19 2.78 -4.99
CA ILE A 103 4.60 2.25 -6.23
C ILE A 103 5.75 1.83 -7.14
N ASN A 104 5.83 0.54 -7.44
CA ASN A 104 6.83 0.00 -8.37
C ASN A 104 6.35 0.11 -9.82
N GLY A 105 5.04 0.09 -10.03
CA GLY A 105 4.42 0.18 -11.34
C GLY A 105 2.94 -0.19 -11.27
N GLY A 106 2.32 -0.34 -12.44
CA GLY A 106 0.96 -0.80 -12.55
C GLY A 106 0.44 -0.76 -13.97
N GLU A 107 -0.81 -1.14 -14.12
CA GLU A 107 -1.52 -1.15 -15.39
C GLU A 107 -2.95 -0.61 -15.23
N GLN A 108 -3.42 0.11 -16.25
CA GLN A 108 -4.83 0.45 -16.36
C GLN A 108 -5.62 -0.77 -16.82
N LEU A 109 -6.80 -0.94 -16.25
CA LEU A 109 -7.79 -1.92 -16.65
C LEU A 109 -9.01 -1.24 -17.30
N PRO A 110 -9.79 -1.96 -18.11
CA PRO A 110 -11.08 -1.46 -18.57
C PRO A 110 -11.99 -1.09 -17.39
N LEU A 111 -12.74 0.02 -17.49
CA LEU A 111 -13.67 0.47 -16.46
C LEU A 111 -14.68 -0.61 -16.08
N LYS A 112 -15.09 -1.41 -17.07
CA LYS A 112 -16.01 -2.54 -16.90
C LYS A 112 -15.54 -3.49 -15.80
N THR A 113 -14.23 -3.76 -15.71
CA THR A 113 -13.66 -4.65 -14.69
C THR A 113 -14.03 -4.20 -13.28
N CYS A 114 -13.81 -2.93 -12.95
CA CYS A 114 -14.17 -2.42 -11.62
C CYS A 114 -15.69 -2.23 -11.44
N ARG A 115 -16.44 -1.91 -12.50
CA ARG A 115 -17.92 -1.77 -12.43
C ARG A 115 -18.61 -3.07 -12.06
N GLU A 116 -18.12 -4.17 -12.63
CA GLU A 116 -18.69 -5.51 -12.48
C GLU A 116 -18.15 -6.27 -11.27
N ASP A 117 -17.03 -5.85 -10.67
CA ASP A 117 -16.52 -6.46 -9.45
C ASP A 117 -17.47 -6.21 -8.26
N PRO A 118 -18.09 -7.26 -7.67
CA PRO A 118 -18.99 -7.10 -6.54
C PRO A 118 -18.28 -6.79 -5.22
N LYS A 119 -16.95 -6.95 -5.16
CA LYS A 119 -16.14 -6.68 -3.97
C LYS A 119 -15.72 -5.21 -3.88
N LEU A 120 -15.87 -4.45 -4.96
CA LEU A 120 -15.55 -3.04 -4.98
C LEU A 120 -16.77 -2.18 -4.66
N PRO A 121 -16.58 -1.05 -3.96
CA PRO A 121 -17.65 -0.07 -3.82
C PRO A 121 -18.05 0.48 -5.20
N LYS A 122 -19.32 0.90 -5.30
CA LYS A 122 -19.80 1.61 -6.49
C LYS A 122 -19.24 3.03 -6.49
N ASN A 123 -18.94 3.52 -7.69
CA ASN A 123 -18.13 4.71 -7.96
C ASN A 123 -18.85 5.63 -8.95
#